data_AF-A0A8S9YKW8-F1
#
_entry.id   AF-A0A8S9YKW8-F1
#
_cell.length_a   1.000
_cell.length_b   1.000
_cell.length_c   1.000
_cell.angle_alpha   90.00
_cell.angle_beta   90.00
_cell.angle_gamma   90.00
#
_symmetry.space_group_name_H-M   'P 1'
#
loop_
_entity.id
_entity.type
_entity.pdbx_description
1 polymer ?
#
loop_
_entity_poly.entity_id
_entity_poly.type
_entity_poly.pdbx_seq_one_letter_code
_entity_poly.pdbx_strand_id
1 'polypeptide(L)'
;MIRFGCVFVVMFTLVCTVKPYTFQIPVEYDVNGEASVTFEGTKHELKDNKNLEYKDAQNCTVHLELFAPPTKEPNAYVSGWRLCPQEFNTTP
;
A
#
# COMPACT_ATOMS: atom_id res chain seq x y z
N MET A 1 -20.55 -39.42 40.72
CA MET A 1 -20.94 -39.08 39.33
C MET A 1 -20.53 -37.64 39.05
N ILE A 2 -19.43 -37.42 38.33
CA ILE A 2 -18.95 -36.07 38.01
C ILE A 2 -19.33 -35.81 36.55
N ARG A 3 -20.24 -34.86 36.33
CA ARG A 3 -20.65 -34.42 34.99
C ARG A 3 -19.54 -33.55 34.41
N PHE A 4 -18.81 -34.08 33.42
CA PHE A 4 -17.93 -33.27 32.57
C PHE A 4 -18.80 -32.47 31.60
N GLY A 5 -19.01 -31.19 31.91
CA GLY A 5 -19.57 -30.23 30.95
C GLY A 5 -18.49 -29.84 29.96
N CYS A 6 -18.61 -30.28 28.71
CA CYS A 6 -17.80 -29.75 27.60
C CYS A 6 -18.19 -28.29 27.37
N VAL A 7 -17.32 -27.37 27.80
CA VAL A 7 -17.40 -25.97 27.40
C VAL A 7 -16.85 -25.87 25.98
N PHE A 8 -17.75 -25.75 25.00
CA PHE A 8 -17.37 -25.40 23.63
C PHE A 8 -17.03 -23.90 23.59
N VAL A 9 -15.74 -23.59 23.64
CA VAL A 9 -15.25 -22.22 23.41
C VAL A 9 -15.16 -22.01 21.90
N VAL A 10 -16.16 -21.32 21.33
CA VAL A 10 -16.13 -20.89 19.92
C VAL A 10 -15.24 -19.66 19.83
N MET A 11 -13.98 -19.87 19.45
CA MET A 11 -13.00 -18.80 19.28
C MET A 11 -13.21 -18.16 17.90
N PHE A 12 -13.97 -17.08 17.84
CA PHE A 12 -14.10 -16.26 16.63
C PHE A 12 -12.79 -15.49 16.41
N THR A 13 -11.91 -16.00 15.54
CA THR A 13 -10.79 -15.21 15.02
C THR A 13 -11.33 -14.24 13.98
N LEU A 14 -11.33 -12.94 14.28
CA LEU A 14 -11.53 -11.89 13.29
C LEU A 14 -10.34 -11.92 12.33
N VAL A 15 -10.50 -12.57 11.18
CA VAL A 15 -9.51 -12.57 10.11
C VAL A 15 -9.66 -11.23 9.37
N CYS A 16 -8.83 -10.24 9.71
CA CYS A 16 -8.71 -9.02 8.93
C CYS A 16 -8.02 -9.35 7.61
N THR A 17 -8.79 -9.67 6.58
CA THR A 17 -8.25 -9.83 5.22
C THR A 17 -8.08 -8.45 4.59
N VAL A 18 -6.95 -8.24 3.90
CA VAL A 18 -6.67 -7.04 3.13
C VAL A 18 -6.57 -7.41 1.65
N LYS A 19 -7.01 -6.52 0.75
CA LYS A 19 -6.77 -6.67 -0.69
C LYS A 19 -5.49 -5.92 -1.06
N PRO A 20 -4.40 -6.62 -1.43
CA PRO A 20 -3.18 -5.97 -1.89
C PRO A 20 -3.27 -5.61 -3.37
N TYR A 21 -2.74 -4.44 -3.70
CA TYR A 21 -2.56 -3.97 -5.07
C TYR A 21 -1.16 -3.34 -5.20
N THR A 22 -0.33 -3.88 -6.08
CA THR A 22 1.01 -3.34 -6.38
C THR A 22 0.98 -2.60 -7.70
N PHE A 23 1.73 -1.51 -7.82
CA PHE A 23 1.78 -0.70 -9.03
C PHE A 23 3.16 -0.10 -9.24
N GLN A 24 3.40 0.35 -10.48
CA GLN A 24 4.62 1.04 -10.89
C GLN A 24 4.26 2.42 -11.41
N ILE A 25 4.99 3.45 -10.97
CA ILE A 25 4.78 4.83 -11.39
C ILE A 25 6.01 5.27 -12.19
N PRO A 26 5.84 5.76 -13.42
CA PRO A 26 6.96 6.25 -14.22
C PRO A 26 7.61 7.46 -13.56
N VAL A 27 8.94 7.49 -13.60
CA VAL A 27 9.74 8.63 -13.15
C VAL A 27 9.79 9.67 -14.27
N GLU A 28 9.41 10.89 -13.93
CA GLU A 28 9.51 12.06 -14.78
C GLU A 28 10.74 12.88 -14.38
N TYR A 29 11.49 13.35 -15.38
CA TYR A 29 12.63 14.22 -15.19
C TYR A 29 12.29 15.62 -15.68
N ASP A 30 12.56 16.63 -14.86
CA ASP A 30 12.40 18.01 -15.28
C ASP A 30 13.56 18.47 -16.19
N VAL A 31 13.52 19.75 -16.59
CA VAL A 31 14.56 20.38 -17.42
C VAL A 31 15.93 20.44 -16.73
N ASN A 32 15.97 20.40 -15.39
CA ASN A 32 17.18 20.39 -14.59
C ASN A 32 17.69 18.95 -14.36
N GLY A 33 16.94 17.94 -14.78
CA GLY A 33 17.24 16.53 -14.56
C GLY A 33 16.81 16.01 -13.20
N GLU A 34 15.99 16.74 -12.45
CA GLU A 34 15.44 16.32 -11.17
C GLU A 34 14.33 15.28 -11.37
N ALA A 35 14.44 14.17 -10.64
CA ALA A 35 13.53 13.05 -10.73
C ALA A 35 12.31 13.25 -9.82
N SER A 36 11.12 13.01 -10.37
CA SER A 36 9.86 13.13 -9.66
C SER A 36 8.84 12.12 -10.17
N VAL A 37 7.83 11.83 -9.37
CA VAL A 37 6.74 10.92 -9.73
C VAL A 37 5.41 11.57 -9.41
N THR A 38 4.40 11.34 -10.23
CA THR A 38 3.05 11.82 -9.97
C THR A 38 2.14 10.64 -9.63
N PHE A 39 1.62 10.62 -8.41
CA PHE A 39 0.67 9.61 -7.95
C PHE A 39 -0.63 10.28 -7.49
N GLU A 40 -1.76 9.84 -8.05
CA GLU A 40 -3.09 10.40 -7.74
C GLU A 40 -3.16 11.94 -7.80
N GLY A 41 -2.46 12.54 -8.77
CA GLY A 41 -2.43 13.99 -8.97
C GLY A 41 -1.48 14.76 -8.05
N THR A 42 -0.78 14.07 -7.14
CA THR A 42 0.25 14.67 -6.29
C THR A 42 1.64 14.37 -6.85
N LYS A 43 2.45 15.41 -7.03
CA LYS A 43 3.85 15.29 -7.45
C LYS A 43 4.74 15.07 -6.23
N HIS A 44 5.59 14.05 -6.29
CA HIS A 44 6.58 13.71 -5.26
C HIS A 44 7.99 13.79 -5.85
N GLU A 45 8.85 14.62 -5.27
CA GLU A 45 10.27 14.67 -5.63
C GLU A 45 11.02 13.47 -5.01
N LEU A 46 11.95 12.89 -5.77
CA LEU A 46 12.72 11.70 -5.34
C LEU A 46 14.04 12.05 -4.63
N LYS A 47 14.29 13.33 -4.30
CA LYS A 47 15.58 13.82 -3.78
C LYS A 47 16.05 13.15 -2.48
N ASP A 48 15.12 12.82 -1.60
CA ASP A 48 15.44 12.34 -0.26
C ASP A 48 15.40 10.81 -0.11
N ASN A 49 15.15 10.06 -1.19
CA ASN A 49 15.08 8.59 -1.15
C ASN A 49 14.26 8.05 0.03
N LYS A 50 12.96 8.33 0.04
CA LYS A 50 12.09 8.05 1.20
C LYS A 50 10.94 7.13 0.86
N ASN A 51 10.53 6.34 1.85
CA ASN A 51 9.23 5.67 1.79
C ASN A 51 8.16 6.62 2.30
N LEU A 52 7.08 6.77 1.54
CA LEU A 52 5.90 7.52 1.96
C LEU A 52 4.78 6.53 2.26
N GLU A 53 4.27 6.54 3.48
CA GLU A 53 3.12 5.75 3.87
C GLU A 53 2.00 6.64 4.39
N TYR A 54 0.79 6.47 3.86
CA TYR A 54 -0.37 7.25 4.27
C TYR A 54 -1.67 6.47 4.03
N LYS A 55 -2.78 6.96 4.61
CA LYS A 55 -4.11 6.46 4.31
C LYS A 55 -4.79 7.31 3.25
N ASP A 56 -5.35 6.68 2.22
CA ASP A 56 -6.13 7.38 1.22
C ASP A 56 -7.58 7.66 1.67
N ALA A 57 -8.36 8.30 0.80
CA ALA A 57 -9.76 8.62 1.06
C ALA A 57 -10.66 7.38 1.26
N GLN A 58 -10.22 6.20 0.82
CA GLN A 58 -10.92 4.92 0.98
C GLN A 58 -10.42 4.15 2.21
N ASN A 59 -9.62 4.79 3.07
CA ASN A 59 -9.00 4.18 4.25
C ASN A 59 -8.07 3.00 3.89
N CYS A 60 -7.59 2.94 2.64
CA CYS A 60 -6.54 2.01 2.24
C CYS A 60 -5.18 2.57 2.66
N THR A 61 -4.29 1.69 3.09
CA THR A 61 -2.89 2.06 3.37
C THR A 61 -2.13 2.07 2.05
N VAL A 62 -1.57 3.20 1.68
CA VAL A 62 -0.74 3.39 0.49
C VAL A 62 0.69 3.55 0.92
N HIS A 63 1.58 2.84 0.25
CA HIS A 63 3.02 2.94 0.43
C HIS A 63 3.68 3.21 -0.92
N LEU A 64 4.52 4.23 -0.97
CA LEU A 64 5.29 4.62 -2.15
C LEU A 64 6.78 4.53 -1.83
N GLU A 65 7.52 3.80 -2.65
CA GLU A 65 8.98 3.65 -2.55
C GLU A 65 9.66 4.73 -3.39
N LEU A 66 9.80 5.94 -2.84
CA LEU A 66 10.28 7.12 -3.58
C LEU A 66 11.81 7.17 -3.63
N PHE A 67 12.42 6.14 -4.22
CA PHE A 67 13.86 6.07 -4.45
C PHE A 67 14.20 6.61 -5.84
N ALA A 68 15.09 7.60 -5.89
CA ALA A 68 15.65 8.09 -7.13
C ALA A 68 16.50 6.97 -7.78
N PRO A 69 16.33 6.74 -9.09
CA PRO A 69 17.23 5.89 -9.85
C PRO A 69 18.66 6.44 -9.77
N PRO A 70 19.69 5.57 -9.71
CA PRO A 70 21.09 6.00 -9.65
C PRO A 70 21.53 6.77 -10.91
N THR A 71 20.83 6.57 -12.02
CA THR A 71 21.13 7.14 -13.34
C THR A 71 19.85 7.61 -14.01
N LYS A 72 19.95 8.67 -14.82
CA LYS A 72 18.83 9.16 -15.64
C LYS A 72 18.50 8.13 -16.71
N GLU A 73 17.61 7.21 -16.36
CA GLU A 73 17.18 6.14 -17.24
C GLU A 73 15.83 6.50 -17.88
N PRO A 74 15.76 6.51 -19.23
CA PRO A 74 14.46 6.53 -19.89
C PRO A 74 13.77 5.20 -19.53
N ASN A 75 12.60 5.27 -18.91
CA ASN A 75 11.84 4.14 -18.34
C ASN A 75 12.22 3.73 -16.91
N ALA A 76 12.73 4.64 -16.10
CA ALA A 76 12.76 4.41 -14.66
C ALA A 76 11.33 4.41 -14.07
N TYR A 77 11.10 3.53 -13.09
CA TYR A 77 9.85 3.45 -12.35
C TYR A 77 10.12 3.36 -10.85
N VAL A 78 9.21 3.90 -10.06
CA VAL A 78 9.13 3.60 -8.63
C VAL A 78 8.01 2.60 -8.39
N SER A 79 8.17 1.77 -7.36
CA SER A 79 7.14 0.82 -6.96
C SER A 79 6.31 1.39 -5.82
N GLY A 80 5.09 0.91 -5.71
CA GLY A 80 4.22 1.19 -4.59
C GLY A 80 3.21 0.08 -4.40
N TRP A 81 2.58 0.09 -3.24
CA TRP A 81 1.50 -0.83 -2.93
C TRP A 81 0.37 -0.13 -2.18
N ARG A 82 -0.83 -0.67 -2.33
CA ARG A 82 -2.05 -0.25 -1.66
C ARG A 82 -2.70 -1.46 -1.01
N LEU A 83 -2.99 -1.34 0.28
CA LEU A 83 -3.70 -2.34 1.07
C LEU A 83 -5.06 -1.77 1.47
N CYS A 84 -6.12 -2.27 0.87
CA CYS A 84 -7.48 -1.86 1.22
C CYS A 84 -8.11 -2.83 2.23
N PRO A 85 -8.88 -2.34 3.20
CA PRO A 85 -9.71 -3.21 4.03
C PRO A 85 -10.67 -4.00 3.13
N GLN A 86 -10.74 -5.30 3.32
CA GLN A 86 -11.68 -6.13 2.60
C GLN A 86 -13.03 -6.09 3.32
N GLU A 87 -13.99 -5.37 2.75
CA GLU A 87 -15.37 -5.50 3.19
C GLU A 87 -15.92 -6.83 2.70
N PHE A 88 -16.19 -7.74 3.63
CA PHE A 88 -17.03 -8.89 3.35
C PHE A 88 -18.47 -8.38 3.39
N ASN A 89 -19.15 -8.41 2.24
CA ASN A 89 -20.60 -8.28 2.22
C ASN A 89 -21.15 -9.42 3.08
N THR A 90 -21.58 -9.12 4.30
CA THR A 90 -22.37 -10.02 5.12
C THR A 90 -23.79 -9.99 4.57
N THR A 91 -24.00 -10.50 3.35
CA THR A 91 -25.35 -10.82 2.89
C THR A 91 -25.61 -12.28 3.27
N PRO A 92 -26.47 -12.54 4.28
CA PRO A 92 -26.85 -13.89 4.68
C PRO A 92 -27.64 -14.62 3.60
#